data_AF-A0A6J6AV52-F1
#
_entry.id   AF-A0A6J6AV52-F1
#
_cell.length_a   1.000
_cell.length_b   1.000
_cell.length_c   1.000
_cell.angle_alpha   90.00
_cell.angle_beta   90.00
_cell.angle_gamma   90.00
#
_symmetry.space_group_name_H-M   'P 1'
#
loop_
_entity.id
_entity.type
_entity.pdbx_description
1 polymer ?
#
loop_
_entity_poly.entity_id
_entity_poly.type
_entity_poly.pdbx_seq_one_letter_code
_entity_poly.pdbx_strand_id
1 'polypeptide(L)'
;MQDAVDTINNFYSNYHSTRIVGNLTVIRLRDEITDARLMELNQQFAYLSNAGTITKIKPTAAEVSDKDNLDLFRIAFEFTRRDFGGLRKLIDQLNNQ
;
A
#
# COMPACT_ATOMS: atom_id res chain seq x y z
N MET A 1 21.07 21.24 8.01
CA MET A 1 21.27 19.87 7.49
C MET A 1 20.74 18.89 8.52
N GLN A 2 19.42 18.68 8.62
CA GLN A 2 18.82 17.59 9.43
C GLN A 2 17.43 17.18 8.91
N ASP A 3 17.20 17.17 7.60
CA ASP A 3 15.87 16.87 7.02
C ASP A 3 15.82 15.53 6.28
N ALA A 4 16.76 14.62 6.58
CA ALA A 4 16.81 13.29 5.97
C ALA A 4 16.39 12.16 6.92
N VAL A 5 16.34 12.40 8.24
CA VAL A 5 16.11 11.33 9.23
C VAL A 5 14.63 11.26 9.63
N ASP A 6 13.96 12.41 9.74
CA ASP A 6 12.55 12.49 10.17
C ASP A 6 11.59 12.00 9.08
N THR A 7 11.88 12.32 7.81
CA THR A 7 11.14 11.83 6.64
C THR A 7 11.20 10.30 6.49
N ILE A 8 12.23 9.65 7.03
CA ILE A 8 12.37 8.18 6.98
C ILE A 8 11.55 7.53 8.09
N ASN A 9 11.50 8.12 9.29
CA ASN A 9 10.75 7.54 10.41
C ASN A 9 9.25 7.49 10.13
N ASN A 10 8.66 8.54 9.56
CA ASN A 10 7.24 8.52 9.25
C ASN A 10 6.89 7.55 8.11
N PHE A 11 7.86 7.22 7.25
CA PHE A 11 7.64 6.32 6.12
C PHE A 11 7.41 4.85 6.50
N TYR A 12 7.76 4.45 7.73
CA TYR A 12 7.65 3.07 8.23
C TYR A 12 6.66 2.90 9.39
N SER A 13 5.89 3.93 9.74
CA SER A 13 4.94 3.85 10.86
C SER A 13 3.80 2.88 10.57
N ASN A 14 3.23 2.91 9.36
CA ASN A 14 2.18 1.98 8.94
C ASN A 14 2.59 1.12 7.75
N TYR A 15 3.26 1.70 6.75
CA TYR A 15 3.81 0.96 5.62
C TYR A 15 4.92 0.01 6.07
N HIS A 16 4.80 -1.27 5.72
CA HIS A 16 5.81 -2.28 6.01
C HIS A 16 6.64 -2.63 4.78
N SER A 17 5.97 -3.10 3.72
CA SER A 17 6.62 -3.61 2.52
C SER A 17 5.66 -3.69 1.35
N THR A 18 6.17 -3.69 0.13
CA THR A 18 5.39 -3.94 -1.08
C THR A 18 5.83 -5.25 -1.72
N ARG A 19 4.87 -6.06 -2.19
CA ARG A 19 5.13 -7.27 -2.98
C ARG A 19 4.36 -7.20 -4.29
N ILE A 20 5.00 -7.62 -5.38
CA ILE A 20 4.35 -7.74 -6.68
C ILE A 20 3.96 -9.21 -6.87
N VAL A 21 2.67 -9.46 -7.15
CA VAL A 21 2.12 -10.80 -7.40
C VAL A 21 1.42 -10.76 -8.76
N GLY A 22 2.14 -11.19 -9.81
CA GLY A 22 1.68 -11.03 -11.19
C GLY A 22 1.52 -9.55 -11.55
N ASN A 23 0.29 -9.15 -11.84
CA ASN A 23 -0.05 -7.75 -12.18
C ASN A 23 -0.53 -6.93 -10.96
N LEU A 24 -0.69 -7.58 -9.81
CA LEU A 24 -1.13 -6.92 -8.58
C LEU A 24 0.06 -6.42 -7.78
N THR A 25 -0.04 -5.16 -7.38
CA THR A 25 0.83 -4.58 -6.35
C THR A 25 0.13 -4.74 -5.02
N VAL A 26 0.74 -5.49 -4.12
CA VAL A 26 0.28 -5.71 -2.75
C VAL A 26 1.12 -4.85 -1.81
N ILE A 27 0.48 -3.92 -1.11
CA ILE A 27 1.12 -3.12 -0.06
C ILE A 27 0.73 -3.71 1.29
N ARG A 28 1.72 -4.03 2.11
CA ARG A 28 1.54 -4.49 3.49
C ARG A 28 1.59 -3.32 4.47
N LEU A 29 0.66 -3.36 5.40
CA LEU A 29 0.42 -2.36 6.42
C LEU A 29 0.52 -3.03 7.79
N ARG A 30 1.02 -2.30 8.78
CA ARG A 30 1.07 -2.74 10.18
C ARG A 30 -0.30 -2.63 10.84
N ASP A 31 -1.09 -1.64 10.43
CA ASP A 31 -2.41 -1.37 10.96
C ASP A 31 -3.51 -1.58 9.92
N GLU A 32 -4.73 -1.83 10.40
CA GLU A 32 -5.87 -2.03 9.50
C GLU A 32 -6.32 -0.69 8.91
N ILE A 33 -6.61 -0.69 7.61
CA ILE A 33 -7.28 0.44 6.98
C ILE A 33 -8.80 0.30 7.13
N THR A 34 -9.42 1.31 7.73
CA THR A 34 -10.88 1.41 7.83
C THR A 34 -11.51 1.58 6.46
N ASP A 35 -12.76 1.14 6.29
CA ASP A 35 -13.47 1.23 5.01
C ASP A 35 -13.64 2.69 4.54
N ALA A 36 -13.91 3.61 5.48
CA ALA A 36 -13.97 5.04 5.17
C ALA A 36 -12.64 5.56 4.60
N ARG A 37 -11.51 5.18 5.20
CA ARG A 37 -10.20 5.59 4.71
C ARG A 37 -9.86 4.95 3.36
N LEU A 38 -10.24 3.69 3.17
CA LEU A 38 -10.08 3.02 1.88
C LEU A 38 -10.88 3.72 0.77
N MET A 39 -12.09 4.19 1.06
CA MET A 39 -12.91 4.96 0.11
C MET A 39 -12.23 6.28 -0.27
N GLU A 40 -11.71 7.03 0.70
CA GLU A 40 -10.94 8.27 0.46
C GLU A 40 -9.72 8.01 -0.43
N LEU A 41 -8.99 6.93 -0.18
CA LEU A 41 -7.85 6.53 -1.03
C LEU A 41 -8.29 6.15 -2.43
N ASN A 42 -9.42 5.46 -2.59
CA ASN A 42 -9.96 5.16 -3.92
C ASN A 42 -10.33 6.44 -4.68
N GLN A 43 -10.98 7.41 -4.03
CA GLN A 43 -11.33 8.67 -4.69
C GLN A 43 -10.10 9.45 -5.17
N GLN A 44 -9.03 9.44 -4.37
CA GLN A 44 -7.82 10.17 -4.68
C GLN A 44 -6.88 9.42 -5.62
N PHE A 45 -6.77 8.10 -5.50
CA PHE A 45 -5.72 7.29 -6.12
C PHE A 45 -6.25 6.16 -7.03
N ALA A 46 -7.55 6.10 -7.33
CA ALA A 46 -8.11 5.15 -8.31
C ALA A 46 -7.33 5.13 -9.63
N TYR A 47 -6.87 6.30 -10.08
CA TYR A 47 -6.09 6.46 -11.31
C TYR A 47 -4.74 5.71 -11.32
N LEU A 48 -4.21 5.33 -10.15
CA LEU A 48 -2.99 4.50 -10.05
C LEU A 48 -3.26 3.04 -10.41
N SER A 49 -4.50 2.59 -10.27
CA SER A 49 -4.95 1.23 -10.55
C SER A 49 -5.50 1.12 -11.95
N ASN A 50 -5.10 0.10 -12.71
CA ASN A 50 -5.64 -0.20 -14.03
C ASN A 50 -7.13 -0.58 -13.94
N ALA A 51 -7.53 -1.26 -12.87
CA ALA A 51 -8.93 -1.55 -12.54
C ALA A 51 -9.68 -0.34 -11.94
N GLY A 52 -9.01 0.78 -11.69
CA GLY A 52 -9.62 1.97 -11.11
C GLY A 52 -9.96 1.84 -9.62
N THR A 53 -9.49 0.80 -8.92
CA THR A 53 -9.77 0.60 -7.49
C THR A 53 -8.61 -0.01 -6.72
N ILE A 54 -8.56 0.34 -5.43
CA ILE A 54 -7.68 -0.20 -4.39
C ILE A 54 -8.55 -0.96 -3.40
N THR A 55 -8.20 -2.20 -3.10
CA THR A 55 -9.03 -3.08 -2.26
C THR A 55 -8.21 -3.70 -1.13
N LYS A 56 -8.85 -3.93 0.02
CA LYS A 56 -8.29 -4.80 1.07
C LYS A 56 -8.28 -6.24 0.58
N ILE A 57 -7.17 -6.94 0.79
CA ILE A 57 -7.07 -8.35 0.42
C ILE A 57 -6.61 -9.21 1.60
N LYS A 58 -6.93 -10.50 1.52
CA LYS A 58 -6.29 -11.52 2.35
C LYS A 58 -4.93 -11.92 1.76
N PRO A 59 -4.09 -12.66 2.52
CA PRO A 59 -2.87 -13.19 1.97
C PRO A 59 -3.04 -13.90 0.65
N THR A 60 -2.23 -13.51 -0.34
CA THR A 60 -2.20 -14.18 -1.64
C THR A 60 -1.63 -15.59 -1.47
N ALA A 61 -2.00 -16.52 -2.35
CA ALA A 61 -1.49 -17.90 -2.30
C ALA A 61 0.05 -17.97 -2.32
N ALA A 62 0.69 -17.04 -3.04
CA ALA A 62 2.15 -16.90 -3.06
C ALA A 62 2.71 -16.54 -1.68
N GLU A 63 2.11 -15.57 -0.98
CA GLU A 63 2.52 -15.19 0.37
C GLU A 63 2.28 -16.30 1.39
N VAL A 64 1.15 -17.02 1.28
CA VAL A 64 0.85 -18.17 2.15
C VAL A 64 1.89 -19.27 1.99
N SER A 65 2.28 -19.56 0.74
CA SER A 65 3.28 -20.59 0.44
C SER A 65 4.66 -20.23 1.00
N ASP A 66 5.06 -18.97 0.93
CA ASP A 66 6.31 -18.45 1.51
C ASP A 66 6.23 -18.20 3.04
N LYS A 67 5.05 -18.32 3.67
CA LYS A 67 4.78 -17.89 5.05
C LYS A 67 5.20 -16.43 5.31
N ASP A 68 5.00 -15.59 4.31
CA ASP A 68 5.57 -14.24 4.26
C ASP A 68 4.60 -13.21 4.86
N ASN A 69 4.87 -12.81 6.11
CA ASN A 69 4.17 -11.74 6.83
C ASN A 69 2.63 -11.88 6.80
N LEU A 70 2.14 -13.08 7.15
CA LEU A 70 0.71 -13.41 7.04
C LEU A 70 -0.20 -12.63 7.99
N ASP A 71 0.35 -12.17 9.11
CA ASP A 71 -0.34 -11.41 10.15
C ASP A 71 -0.63 -9.94 9.74
N LEU A 72 0.09 -9.41 8.75
CA LEU A 72 -0.05 -8.02 8.34
C LEU A 72 -1.30 -7.77 7.49
N PHE A 73 -1.86 -6.57 7.65
CA PHE A 73 -2.91 -6.03 6.80
C PHE A 73 -2.36 -5.67 5.44
N ARG A 74 -3.23 -5.64 4.42
CA ARG A 74 -2.79 -5.42 3.04
C ARG A 74 -3.89 -4.89 2.16
N ILE A 75 -3.46 -4.00 1.28
CA ILE A 75 -4.24 -3.51 0.15
C ILE A 75 -3.58 -3.97 -1.14
N ALA A 76 -4.38 -4.16 -2.17
CA ALA A 76 -3.90 -4.50 -3.50
C ALA A 76 -4.64 -3.73 -4.59
N PHE A 77 -3.90 -3.47 -5.66
CA PHE A 77 -4.38 -2.81 -6.87
C PHE A 77 -3.47 -3.14 -8.06
N GLU A 78 -4.00 -3.01 -9.27
CA GLU A 78 -3.25 -3.24 -10.50
C GLU A 78 -2.45 -2.00 -10.86
N PHE A 79 -1.27 -1.82 -10.25
CA PHE A 79 -0.49 -0.61 -10.47
C PHE A 79 -0.07 -0.46 -11.93
N THR A 80 -0.47 0.66 -12.56
CA THR A 80 -0.20 0.92 -13.99
C THR A 80 1.28 1.20 -14.29
N ARG A 81 2.16 1.29 -13.27
CA ARG A 81 3.60 1.63 -13.36
C ARG A 81 3.91 2.94 -14.11
N ARG A 82 2.90 3.77 -14.33
CA ARG A 82 3.00 5.05 -15.05
C ARG A 82 3.25 6.23 -14.13
N ASP A 83 2.79 6.15 -12.88
CA ASP A 83 2.85 7.25 -11.92
C ASP A 83 3.45 6.83 -10.58
N PHE A 84 4.78 6.85 -10.49
CA PHE A 84 5.51 6.57 -9.25
C PHE A 84 5.35 7.70 -8.21
N GLY A 85 5.08 8.93 -8.66
CA GLY A 85 4.81 10.08 -7.79
C GLY A 85 3.54 9.88 -6.96
N GLY A 86 2.45 9.45 -7.60
CA GLY A 86 1.21 9.12 -6.90
C GLY A 86 1.33 7.89 -6.01
N LEU A 87 2.12 6.88 -6.39
CA LEU A 87 2.42 5.75 -5.48
C LEU A 87 3.11 6.23 -4.20
N ARG A 88 4.08 7.15 -4.32
CA ARG A 88 4.74 7.75 -3.15
C ARG A 88 3.75 8.51 -2.28
N LYS A 89 2.83 9.28 -2.88
CA LYS A 89 1.75 10.00 -2.16
C LYS A 89 0.75 9.05 -1.50
N LEU A 90 0.39 7.94 -2.14
CA LEU A 90 -0.46 6.92 -1.55
C LEU A 90 0.19 6.34 -0.29
N ILE A 91 1.47 5.97 -0.36
CA ILE A 91 2.20 5.45 0.80
C ILE A 91 2.30 6.51 1.91
N ASP A 92 2.52 7.78 1.55
CA ASP A 92 2.49 8.89 2.51
C ASP A 92 1.12 9.01 3.22
N GLN A 93 0.01 8.93 2.47
CA GLN A 93 -1.34 8.96 3.03
C GLN A 93 -1.69 7.74 3.89
N LEU A 94 -1.06 6.59 3.62
CA LEU A 94 -1.19 5.38 4.44
C LEU A 94 -0.41 5.50 5.76
N ASN A 95 0.72 6.22 5.73
CA ASN A 95 1.54 6.45 6.92
C ASN A 95 0.99 7.55 7.83
N ASN A 96 0.33 8.57 7.26
CA ASN A 96 -0.31 9.66 8.00
C ASN A 96 -1.74 9.31 8.46
N GLN A 97 -1.95 8.07 8.92
CA GLN A 97 -3.26 7.60 9.42
C GLN A 97 -3.65 8.25 10.76
#